data_AF-F3GFT3-F1
#
_entry.id   AF-F3GFT3-F1
#
_cell.length_a   1.000
_cell.length_b   1.000
_cell.length_c   1.000
_cell.angle_alpha   90.00
_cell.angle_beta   90.00
_cell.angle_gamma   90.00
#
_symmetry.space_group_name_H-M   'P 1'
#
loop_
_entity.id
_entity.type
_entity.pdbx_description
1 polymer ?
#
loop_
_entity_poly.entity_id
_entity_poly.type
_entity_poly.pdbx_seq_one_letter_code
_entity_poly.pdbx_strand_id
1 'polypeptide(L)' 'MLLSLEPRGQQSRAMLWCSPLLAAVLTLVCGSLLFIGLGLNPVVTLHTLLIAPVSDWYGLSELMVKTLPILLCALGLAV' A
#
# COMPACT_ATOMS: atom_id res chain seq x y z
N MET A 1 6.39 18.23 -28.26
CA MET A 1 5.12 17.49 -28.39
C MET A 1 4.38 17.64 -27.07
N LEU A 2 3.24 18.34 -27.06
CA LEU A 2 2.41 18.45 -25.86
C LEU A 2 1.71 17.11 -25.63
N LEU A 3 1.91 16.53 -24.45
CA LEU A 3 1.13 15.39 -23.97
C LEU A 3 -0.35 15.82 -23.88
N SER A 4 -1.20 15.28 -24.76
CA SER A 4 -2.65 15.49 -24.71
C SER A 4 -3.27 14.39 -23.86
N LEU A 5 -3.89 14.75 -22.73
CA LEU A 5 -4.62 13.79 -21.91
C LEU A 5 -6.01 13.58 -22.48
N GLU A 6 -6.26 12.40 -23.04
CA GLU A 6 -7.58 11.99 -23.50
C GLU A 6 -8.33 11.24 -22.40
N PRO A 7 -9.60 11.57 -22.11
CA PRO A 7 -10.39 10.87 -21.11
C PRO A 7 -10.52 9.39 -21.49
N ARG A 8 -10.21 8.50 -20.55
CA ARG A 8 -10.32 7.05 -20.78
C ARG A 8 -11.79 6.65 -20.84
N GLY A 9 -12.27 6.28 -22.03
CA GLY A 9 -13.67 5.88 -22.25
C GLY A 9 -14.07 4.51 -21.67
N GLN A 10 -13.11 3.66 -21.32
CA GLN A 10 -13.35 2.32 -20.73
C GLN A 10 -12.27 2.01 -19.68
N GLN A 11 -12.69 1.41 -18.56
CA GLN A 11 -11.77 0.89 -17.55
C GLN A 11 -11.03 -0.34 -18.09
N SER A 12 -9.70 -0.34 -17.95
CA SER A 12 -8.87 -1.49 -18.31
C SER A 12 -9.05 -2.60 -17.28
N ARG A 13 -9.61 -3.74 -17.73
CA ARG A 13 -9.75 -4.94 -16.90
C ARG A 13 -8.41 -5.49 -16.43
N ALA A 14 -7.35 -5.35 -17.22
CA ALA A 14 -6.01 -5.74 -16.82
C ALA A 14 -5.47 -4.83 -15.70
N MET A 15 -5.68 -3.52 -15.78
CA MET A 15 -5.22 -2.60 -14.74
C MET A 15 -5.94 -2.76 -13.41
N LEU A 16 -7.20 -3.26 -13.38
CA LEU A 16 -7.90 -3.54 -12.14
C LEU A 16 -7.13 -4.53 -11.23
N TRP A 17 -6.46 -5.53 -11.82
CA TRP A 17 -5.67 -6.51 -11.08
C TRP A 17 -4.20 -6.11 -10.97
N CYS A 18 -3.65 -5.48 -12.02
CA CYS A 18 -2.26 -5.04 -11.99
C CYS A 18 -2.01 -3.89 -11.02
N SER A 19 -2.96 -2.97 -10.83
CA SER A 19 -2.74 -1.80 -9.96
C SER A 19 -2.49 -2.15 -8.50
N PRO A 20 -3.29 -3.00 -7.81
CA PRO A 20 -3.01 -3.36 -6.43
C PRO A 20 -1.69 -4.14 -6.28
N LEU A 21 -1.38 -5.03 -7.23
CA LEU A 21 -0.15 -5.81 -7.21
C LEU A 21 1.08 -4.92 -7.40
N LEU A 22 1.04 -4.00 -8.37
CA LEU A 22 2.12 -3.05 -8.61
C LEU A 22 2.30 -2.11 -7.42
N ALA A 23 1.20 -1.63 -6.84
CA ALA A 23 1.25 -0.81 -5.63
C ALA A 23 1.96 -1.55 -4.48
N ALA A 24 1.57 -2.79 -4.19
CA ALA A 24 2.18 -3.59 -3.14
C ALA A 24 3.70 -3.79 -3.35
N VAL A 25 4.12 -4.16 -4.57
CA VAL A 25 5.54 -4.35 -4.90
C VAL A 25 6.31 -3.04 -4.74
N LEU A 26 5.79 -1.93 -5.27
CA LEU A 26 6.44 -0.62 -5.16
C LEU A 26 6.52 -0.15 -3.72
N THR A 27 5.50 -0.40 -2.89
CA THR A 27 5.53 -0.09 -1.45
C THR A 27 6.63 -0.86 -0.73
N LEU A 28 6.78 -2.16 -1.00
CA LEU A 28 7.84 -2.98 -0.40
C LEU A 28 9.24 -2.50 -0.81
N VAL A 29 9.44 -2.21 -2.10
CA VAL A 29 10.71 -1.70 -2.62
C VAL A 29 11.03 -0.35 -1.99
N CYS A 30 10.10 0.60 -2.00
CA CYS A 30 10.30 1.92 -1.43
C CYS A 30 10.58 1.86 0.08
N GLY A 31 9.81 1.06 0.83
CA GLY A 31 10.03 0.84 2.26
C GLY A 31 11.41 0.24 2.55
N SER A 32 11.83 -0.76 1.78
CA SER A 32 13.17 -1.36 1.93
C SER A 32 14.29 -0.35 1.70
N LEU A 33 14.18 0.48 0.65
CA LEU A 33 15.17 1.52 0.36
C LEU A 33 15.24 2.57 1.47
N LEU A 34 14.08 2.96 2.03
CA LEU A 34 14.00 3.87 3.16
C LEU A 34 14.74 3.30 4.38
N PHE A 35 14.49 2.03 4.75
CA PHE A 35 15.15 1.41 5.90
C PHE A 35 16.65 1.22 5.71
N ILE A 36 17.10 0.89 4.50
CA ILE A 36 18.53 0.86 4.16
C ILE A 36 19.13 2.27 4.35
N GLY A 37 18.45 3.33 3.88
CA GLY A 37 18.89 4.71 4.08
C GLY A 37 18.98 5.13 5.56
N LEU A 38 18.17 4.52 6.43
CA LEU A 38 18.23 4.70 7.89
C LEU A 38 19.27 3.81 8.59
N GLY A 39 20.00 2.96 7.85
CA GLY A 39 20.96 2.01 8.41
C GLY A 39 20.33 0.81 9.13
N LEU A 40 19.02 0.56 8.91
CA LEU A 40 18.29 -0.55 9.49
C LEU A 40 18.27 -1.76 8.54
N ASN A 41 18.20 -2.96 9.10
CA ASN A 41 18.05 -4.17 8.29
C ASN A 41 16.63 -4.23 7.68
N PRO A 42 16.48 -4.12 6.36
CA PRO A 42 15.16 -3.98 5.73
C PRO A 42 14.26 -5.21 5.95
N VAL A 43 14.84 -6.41 6.04
CA VAL A 43 14.07 -7.65 6.23
C VAL A 43 13.44 -7.66 7.61
N VAL A 44 14.23 -7.36 8.65
CA VAL A 44 13.74 -7.31 10.04
C VAL A 44 12.72 -6.19 10.20
N THR A 45 13.00 -5.00 9.66
CA THR A 45 12.11 -3.85 9.81
C THR A 45 10.78 -4.02 9.06
N LEU A 46 10.81 -4.59 7.85
CA LEU A 46 9.58 -4.93 7.13
C LEU A 46 8.79 -6.02 7.87
N HIS A 47 9.45 -7.02 8.46
CA HIS A 47 8.77 -8.02 9.27
C HIS A 47 8.09 -7.40 10.50
N THR A 48 8.77 -6.50 11.21
CA THR A 48 8.18 -5.84 12.38
C THR A 48 7.02 -4.91 12.03
N LEU A 49 6.99 -4.33 10.83
CA LEU A 49 5.92 -3.42 10.41
C LEU A 49 4.72 -4.14 9.80
N LEU A 50 4.96 -5.22 9.04
CA LEU A 50 3.91 -5.91 8.30
C LEU A 50 3.38 -7.15 9.04
N ILE A 51 4.26 -7.90 9.69
CA ILE A 51 3.95 -9.25 10.20
C ILE A 51 3.66 -9.22 11.70
N ALA A 52 4.50 -8.53 12.48
CA ALA A 52 4.32 -8.47 13.94
C ALA A 52 2.94 -7.94 14.38
N PRO A 53 2.35 -6.89 13.76
CA PRO A 53 1.04 -6.38 14.18
C PRO A 53 -0.10 -7.37 13.88
N VAL A 54 0.06 -8.22 12.87
CA VAL A 54 -0.97 -9.19 12.46
C VAL A 54 -0.86 -10.49 13.24
N SER A 55 0.29 -10.74 13.88
CA SER A 55 0.57 -11.98 14.60
C SER A 55 -0.16 -12.09 15.94
N ASP A 56 -0.58 -10.96 16.53
CA ASP A 56 -1.28 -10.90 17.82
C ASP A 56 -2.64 -10.19 17.71
N TRP A 57 -3.62 -10.64 18.49
CA TRP A 57 -4.98 -10.07 18.48
C TRP A 57 -5.02 -8.58 18.88
N TYR A 58 -4.16 -8.20 19.85
CA TYR A 58 -4.02 -6.81 20.27
C TYR A 58 -3.43 -5.95 19.15
N GLY A 59 -2.36 -6.42 18.49
CA GLY A 59 -1.75 -5.73 17.35
C GLY A 59 -2.73 -5.54 16.20
N LEU A 60 -3.56 -6.55 15.92
CA LEU A 60 -4.59 -6.47 14.90
C LEU A 60 -5.63 -5.40 15.25
N SER A 61 -6.05 -5.34 16.52
CA SER A 61 -7.00 -4.31 16.98
C SER A 61 -6.44 -2.89 16.84
N GLU A 62 -5.18 -2.66 17.19
CA GLU A 62 -4.53 -1.37 16.99
C GLU A 62 -4.40 -0.99 15.51
N LEU A 63 -4.02 -1.96 14.68
CA LEU A 63 -3.90 -1.77 13.24
C LEU A 63 -5.25 -1.33 12.67
N MET A 64 -6.33 -2.02 13.03
CA MET A 64 -7.68 -1.66 12.57
C MET A 64 -8.07 -0.25 13.01
N VAL A 65 -7.86 0.11 14.28
CA VAL A 65 -8.19 1.47 14.78
C VAL A 65 -7.44 2.56 14.00
N LYS A 66 -6.16 2.32 13.66
CA LYS A 66 -5.34 3.27 12.89
C LYS A 66 -5.75 3.34 11.42
N THR A 67 -6.11 2.21 10.79
CA THR A 67 -6.40 2.15 9.35
C THR A 67 -7.86 2.48 9.02
N LEU A 68 -8.80 2.29 9.95
CA LEU A 68 -10.24 2.49 9.73
C LEU A 68 -10.60 3.84 9.08
N PRO A 69 -10.07 5.00 9.52
CA PRO A 69 -10.45 6.29 8.95
C PRO A 69 -10.07 6.42 7.46
N ILE A 70 -8.88 5.93 7.09
CA ILE A 70 -8.41 5.94 5.70
C ILE A 70 -9.25 4.99 4.85
N LEU A 71 -9.60 3.82 5.39
CA LEU A 71 -10.45 2.85 4.71
C LEU A 71 -11.85 3.42 4.42
N LEU A 72 -12.43 4.15 5.38
CA LEU A 72 -13.72 4.83 5.19
C LEU A 72 -13.65 5.90 4.10
N CYS A 73 -12.59 6.70 4.05
CA CYS A 73 -12.38 7.65 2.96
C CYS A 73 -12.26 6.96 1.59
N ALA A 74 -11.51 5.85 1.52
CA ALA A 74 -11.35 5.09 0.29
C ALA A 74 -12.69 4.49 -0.20
N LEU A 75 -13.50 3.95 0.71
CA LEU A 75 -14.84 3.44 0.40
C LEU A 75 -15.75 4.52 -0.18
N GLY A 76 -15.69 5.75 0.35
CA GLY A 76 -16.46 6.89 -0.18
C GLY A 76 -16.07 7.32 -1.60
N LEU A 77 -14.84 7.01 -2.05
CA LEU A 77 -14.32 7.30 -3.40
C LEU A 77 -14.45 6.11 -4.37
N ALA A 78 -14.84 4.94 -3.89
CA ALA A 78 -14.86 3.70 -4.67
C ALA A 78 -16.13 3.56 -5.55
N VAL A 79 -17.08 4.48 -5.44
CA VAL A 79 -18.34 4.56 -6.21
C VAL A 79 -18.23 5.63 -7.28
#